data_AF-A0A0K1F816-F1
#
_entry.id   AF-A0A0K1F816-F1
#
_cell.length_a   1.000
_cell.length_b   1.000
_cell.length_c   1.000
_cell.angle_alpha   90.00
_cell.angle_beta   90.00
_cell.angle_gamma   90.00
#
_symmetry.space_group_name_H-M   'P 1'
#
loop_
_entity.id
_entity.type
_entity.pdbx_description
1 polymer ?
#
loop_
_entity_poly.entity_id
_entity_poly.type
_entity_poly.pdbx_seq_one_letter_code
_entity_poly.pdbx_strand_id
1 'polypeptide(L)'
;MTLDRHHGTTWTKAPGAPLLTMLAWADKATAAGITIDGTVAVSTDAGRTWKAGAARPDTPAQAISASRITNGKLEVLLATQDTVNAIIDGGATLGAAN
;
A
#
# COMPACT_ATOMS: atom_id res chain seq x y z
N MET A 1 -10.28 1.15 -2.63
CA MET A 1 -10.90 1.28 -3.95
C MET A 1 -10.57 0.02 -4.74
N THR A 2 -11.50 -0.91 -4.88
CA THR A 2 -11.34 -2.11 -5.68
C THR A 2 -11.98 -1.85 -7.03
N LEU A 3 -11.20 -1.93 -8.11
CA LEU A 3 -11.73 -1.86 -9.47
C LEU A 3 -12.45 -3.19 -9.74
N ASP A 4 -13.77 -3.17 -9.81
CA ASP A 4 -14.55 -4.34 -10.19
C ASP A 4 -14.55 -4.55 -11.71
N ARG A 5 -15.05 -5.71 -12.16
CA ARG A 5 -15.14 -6.09 -13.58
C ARG A 5 -16.01 -5.17 -14.43
N HIS A 6 -16.68 -4.18 -13.85
CA HIS A 6 -17.65 -3.33 -14.53
C HIS A 6 -17.05 -2.01 -15.01
N HIS A 7 -15.72 -1.94 -15.18
CA HIS A 7 -15.04 -0.77 -15.75
C HIS A 7 -15.35 0.54 -15.00
N GLY A 8 -15.57 0.46 -13.68
CA GLY A 8 -15.88 1.62 -12.84
C GLY A 8 -17.34 2.07 -12.86
N THR A 9 -18.27 1.27 -13.42
CA THR A 9 -19.71 1.58 -13.40
C THR A 9 -20.41 1.20 -12.09
N THR A 10 -19.80 0.33 -11.28
CA THR A 10 -20.28 -0.01 -9.94
C THR A 10 -19.16 0.12 -8.91
N TRP A 11 -19.53 0.60 -7.73
CA TRP A 11 -18.62 0.77 -6.60
C TRP A 11 -19.24 0.17 -5.36
N THR A 12 -18.57 -0.79 -4.75
CA THR A 12 -18.96 -1.35 -3.45
C THR A 12 -17.93 -0.92 -2.42
N LYS A 13 -18.40 -0.43 -1.27
CA LYS A 13 -17.51 -0.11 -0.15
C LYS A 13 -16.76 -1.37 0.27
N ALA A 14 -15.43 -1.29 0.38
CA ALA A 14 -14.64 -2.36 0.98
C ALA A 14 -14.73 -2.24 2.51
N PRO A 15 -15.44 -3.14 3.21
CA PRO A 15 -15.78 -2.95 4.62
C PRO A 15 -14.59 -3.09 5.58
N GLY A 16 -13.49 -3.71 5.14
CA GLY A 16 -12.31 -3.97 5.97
C GLY A 16 -11.14 -3.01 5.77
N ALA A 17 -11.27 -1.99 4.90
CA ALA A 17 -10.17 -1.04 4.69
C ALA A 17 -10.17 0.03 5.80
N PRO A 18 -9.02 0.30 6.43
CA PRO A 18 -8.87 1.52 7.22
C PRO A 18 -9.06 2.76 6.33
N LEU A 19 -9.18 3.94 6.93
CA LEU A 19 -9.25 5.17 6.14
C LEU A 19 -7.90 5.43 5.47
N LEU A 20 -7.83 5.15 4.17
CA LEU A 20 -6.63 5.32 3.35
C LEU A 20 -6.63 6.68 2.65
N THR A 21 -5.50 7.36 2.70
CA THR A 21 -5.24 8.60 1.94
C THR A 21 -4.64 8.32 0.57
N MET A 22 -3.91 7.20 0.44
CA MET A 22 -3.25 6.79 -0.80
C MET A 22 -3.22 5.26 -0.91
N LEU A 23 -3.18 4.75 -2.14
CA LEU A 23 -3.32 3.31 -2.46
C LEU A 23 -2.53 2.97 -3.73
N ALA A 24 -1.82 1.84 -3.72
CA ALA A 24 -1.22 1.23 -4.91
C ALA A 24 -1.46 -0.29 -4.94
N TRP A 25 -1.66 -0.83 -6.14
CA TRP A 25 -1.77 -2.26 -6.38
C TRP A 25 -0.43 -2.82 -6.83
N ALA A 26 0.05 -3.89 -6.18
CA ALA A 26 1.22 -4.62 -6.62
C ALA A 26 0.87 -5.71 -7.65
N ASP A 27 -0.31 -6.32 -7.49
CA ASP A 27 -0.86 -7.34 -8.38
C ASP A 27 -2.39 -7.43 -8.22
N LYS A 28 -3.04 -8.45 -8.81
CA LYS A 28 -4.50 -8.61 -8.77
C LYS A 28 -5.08 -8.86 -7.37
N ALA A 29 -4.27 -9.32 -6.42
CA ALA A 29 -4.69 -9.67 -5.07
C ALA A 29 -4.09 -8.76 -3.99
N THR A 30 -2.99 -8.06 -4.30
CA THR A 30 -2.18 -7.39 -3.29
C THR A 30 -2.16 -5.90 -3.49
N ALA A 31 -2.53 -5.17 -2.44
CA ALA A 31 -2.52 -3.72 -2.40
C ALA A 31 -1.83 -3.21 -1.14
N ALA A 32 -1.15 -2.08 -1.24
CA ALA A 32 -0.64 -1.33 -0.12
C ALA A 32 -1.28 0.06 -0.10
N GLY A 33 -1.55 0.58 1.08
CA GLY A 33 -2.12 1.90 1.27
C GLY A 33 -1.55 2.59 2.49
N ILE A 34 -1.74 3.90 2.55
CA ILE A 34 -1.31 4.73 3.67
C ILE A 34 -2.55 5.20 4.42
N THR A 35 -2.59 5.00 5.72
CA THR A 35 -3.66 5.50 6.60
C THR A 35 -3.50 6.99 6.87
N ILE A 36 -4.54 7.63 7.40
CA ILE A 36 -4.53 9.06 7.73
C ILE A 36 -3.40 9.48 8.69
N ASP A 37 -2.90 8.56 9.52
CA ASP A 37 -1.78 8.78 10.44
C ASP A 37 -0.40 8.45 9.82
N GLY A 38 -0.35 8.07 8.54
CA GLY A 38 0.88 7.76 7.81
C GLY A 38 1.32 6.30 7.87
N THR A 39 0.61 5.43 8.55
CA THR A 39 0.95 4.00 8.66
C THR A 39 0.69 3.26 7.35
N VAL A 40 1.59 2.35 6.98
CA VAL A 40 1.37 1.46 5.82
C VAL A 40 0.48 0.28 6.22
N ALA A 41 -0.60 0.07 5.46
CA ALA A 41 -1.46 -1.08 5.56
C ALA A 41 -1.43 -1.90 4.27
N VAL A 42 -1.46 -3.23 4.40
CA VAL A 42 -1.39 -4.17 3.27
C VAL A 42 -2.61 -5.07 3.26
N SER A 43 -3.17 -5.27 2.06
CA SER A 43 -4.15 -6.30 1.76
C SER A 43 -3.54 -7.33 0.82
N THR A 44 -3.83 -8.61 1.05
CA THR A 44 -3.40 -9.73 0.20
C THR A 44 -4.57 -10.53 -0.37
N ASP A 45 -5.79 -10.00 -0.26
CA ASP A 45 -7.04 -10.68 -0.63
C ASP A 45 -7.95 -9.79 -1.50
N ALA A 46 -7.32 -9.00 -2.37
CA ALA A 46 -7.93 -8.00 -3.24
C ALA A 46 -8.72 -6.93 -2.46
N GLY A 47 -8.11 -6.36 -1.43
CA GLY A 47 -8.64 -5.21 -0.70
C GLY A 47 -9.81 -5.55 0.24
N ARG A 48 -10.09 -6.84 0.50
CA ARG A 48 -11.20 -7.27 1.37
C ARG A 48 -10.82 -7.11 2.85
N THR A 49 -9.63 -7.52 3.22
CA THR A 49 -9.06 -7.37 4.57
C THR A 49 -7.71 -6.66 4.50
N TRP A 50 -7.36 -5.96 5.57
CA TRP A 50 -6.18 -5.12 5.66
C TRP A 50 -5.45 -5.37 6.98
N LYS A 51 -4.12 -5.43 6.92
CA LYS A 51 -3.23 -5.48 8.07
C LYS A 51 -2.40 -4.22 8.08
N ALA A 52 -2.56 -3.39 9.11
CA ALA A 52 -1.65 -2.28 9.35
C ALA A 52 -0.32 -2.83 9.87
N GLY A 53 0.78 -2.44 9.22
CA GLY A 53 2.12 -2.70 9.71
C GLY A 53 2.55 -1.68 10.76
N ALA A 54 3.82 -1.74 11.16
CA ALA A 54 4.44 -0.71 12.00
C ALA A 54 5.23 0.34 11.17
N ALA A 55 5.40 0.11 9.87
CA ALA A 55 6.14 1.01 8.99
C ALA A 55 5.38 2.33 8.76
N ARG A 56 6.04 3.44 9.10
CA ARG A 56 5.57 4.81 8.87
C ARG A 56 6.78 5.71 8.61
N PRO A 57 6.82 6.47 7.50
CA PRO A 57 7.93 7.39 7.25
C PRO A 57 7.89 8.58 8.22
N ASP A 58 9.07 9.11 8.54
CA ASP A 58 9.21 10.27 9.45
C ASP A 58 8.55 11.53 8.86
N THR A 59 8.62 11.68 7.53
CA THR A 59 7.92 12.74 6.80
C THR A 59 6.74 12.19 6.00
N PRO A 60 5.63 12.95 5.86
CA PRO A 60 4.46 12.48 5.16
C PRO A 60 4.77 12.02 3.73
N ALA A 61 4.26 10.84 3.37
CA ALA A 61 4.36 10.34 2.01
C ALA A 61 3.49 11.18 1.07
N GLN A 62 4.05 11.55 -0.06
CA GLN A 62 3.41 12.30 -1.15
C GLN A 62 3.05 11.39 -2.33
N ALA A 63 3.73 10.25 -2.48
CA ALA A 63 3.38 9.21 -3.44
C ALA A 63 3.67 7.80 -2.89
N ILE A 64 2.94 6.80 -3.40
CA ILE A 64 3.16 5.37 -3.11
C ILE A 64 3.20 4.59 -4.42
N SER A 65 4.13 3.65 -4.51
CA SER A 65 4.08 2.56 -5.48
C SER A 65 4.11 1.22 -4.75
N ALA A 66 3.56 0.19 -5.40
CA ALA A 66 3.62 -1.17 -4.91
C ALA A 66 3.95 -2.10 -6.08
N SER A 67 4.88 -3.02 -5.89
CA SER A 67 5.36 -3.91 -6.95
C SER A 67 5.76 -5.28 -6.38
N ARG A 68 5.94 -6.25 -7.27
CA ARG A 68 6.59 -7.52 -6.95
C ARG A 68 8.03 -7.49 -7.43
N ILE A 69 8.98 -7.72 -6.54
CA ILE A 69 10.40 -7.81 -6.89
C ILE A 69 10.83 -9.25 -7.19
N THR A 70 12.08 -9.42 -7.63
CA THR A 70 12.70 -10.71 -7.92
C THR A 70 12.69 -11.60 -6.68
N ASN A 71 11.79 -12.61 -6.66
CA ASN A 71 11.42 -13.56 -5.59
C ASN A 71 9.94 -13.49 -5.18
N GLY A 72 9.15 -12.58 -5.75
CA GLY A 72 7.73 -12.42 -5.46
C GLY A 72 7.43 -11.70 -4.14
N LYS A 73 8.43 -11.17 -3.46
CA LYS A 73 8.22 -10.29 -2.30
C LYS A 73 7.51 -9.01 -2.73
N LEU A 74 6.74 -8.45 -1.79
CA LEU A 74 6.09 -7.16 -1.95
C LEU A 74 7.09 -6.06 -1.65
N GLU A 75 7.31 -5.18 -2.61
CA GLU A 75 7.99 -3.90 -2.41
C GLU A 75 6.95 -2.79 -2.40
N VAL A 76 7.07 -1.89 -1.42
CA VAL A 76 6.33 -0.63 -1.36
C VAL A 76 7.32 0.51 -1.29
N LEU A 77 7.24 1.45 -2.24
CA LEU A 77 8.04 2.67 -2.20
C LEU A 77 7.18 3.84 -1.75
N LEU A 78 7.73 4.65 -0.85
CA LEU A 78 7.11 5.86 -0.33
C LEU A 78 7.99 7.05 -0.66
N ALA A 79 7.52 7.92 -1.55
CA ALA A 79 8.19 9.19 -1.80
C ALA A 79 7.75 10.20 -0.75
N THR A 80 8.70 10.76 -0.01
CA THR A 80 8.48 11.85 0.93
C THR A 80 9.15 13.12 0.40
N GLN A 81 9.06 14.21 1.16
CA GLN A 81 9.72 15.46 0.79
C GLN A 81 11.24 15.30 0.62
N ASP A 82 11.86 14.42 1.43
CA ASP A 82 13.31 14.40 1.59
C ASP A 82 13.95 13.13 1.01
N THR A 83 13.18 12.06 0.81
CA THR A 83 13.72 10.77 0.35
C THR A 83 12.65 9.84 -0.25
N VAL A 84 13.11 8.72 -0.83
CA VAL A 84 12.27 7.56 -1.13
C VAL A 84 12.62 6.44 -0.15
N ASN A 85 11.63 6.00 0.62
CA ASN A 85 11.75 4.87 1.52
C ASN A 85 11.23 3.60 0.84
N ALA A 86 11.90 2.47 1.05
CA ALA A 86 11.49 1.15 0.57
C ALA A 86 11.06 0.25 1.73
N ILE A 87 9.98 -0.50 1.52
CA ILE A 87 9.51 -1.56 2.41
C ILE A 87 9.49 -2.85 1.60
N ILE A 88 10.36 -3.80 1.91
CA ILE A 88 10.57 -5.03 1.10
C ILE A 88 9.96 -6.29 1.73
N ASP A 89 9.44 -6.19 2.97
CA ASP A 89 8.91 -7.33 3.73
C ASP A 89 7.44 -7.16 4.13
N GLY A 90 6.59 -6.72 3.20
CA GLY A 90 5.14 -6.74 3.39
C GLY A 90 4.58 -5.74 4.43
N GLY A 91 5.27 -4.62 4.66
CA GLY A 91 4.82 -3.59 5.62
C GLY A 91 5.52 -3.60 6.98
N ALA A 92 6.46 -4.54 7.21
CA ALA A 92 7.03 -4.75 8.54
C ALA A 92 8.09 -3.69 8.94
N THR A 93 8.94 -3.25 8.02
CA THR A 93 10.07 -2.34 8.32
C THR A 93 10.36 -1.40 7.16
N LEU A 94 10.88 -0.21 7.47
CA LEU A 94 11.39 0.75 6.49
C LEU A 94 12.89 0.60 6.32
N GLY A 95 13.36 0.66 5.08
CA GLY A 95 14.75 0.89 4.71
C GLY A 95 14.85 1.99 3.66
N ALA A 96 16.05 2.51 3.42
CA ALA A 96 16.27 3.38 2.25
C ALA A 96 16.08 2.58 0.96
N ALA A 97 15.51 3.21 -0.07
CA ALA A 97 15.53 2.63 -1.42
C ALA A 97 16.98 2.66 -1.95
N ASN A 98 17.41 1.57 -2.60
CA ASN A 98 18.74 1.44 -3.20
C ASN A 98 18.85 2.19 -4.54
#